data_AF-A0A7W0Z2Y3-F1
#
_entry.id   AF-A0A7W0Z2Y3-F1
#
_cell.length_a   1.000
_cell.length_b   1.000
_cell.length_c   1.000
_cell.angle_alpha   90.00
_cell.angle_beta   90.00
_cell.angle_gamma   90.00
#
_symmetry.space_group_name_H-M   'P 1'
#
loop_
_entity.id
_entity.type
_entity.pdbx_description
1 polymer ?
#
loop_
_entity_poly.entity_id
_entity_poly.type
_entity_poly.pdbx_seq_one_letter_code
_entity_poly.pdbx_strand_id
1 'polypeptide(L)'
;MDHAPFAHPDAAPPPTRRGLLRLTFGGTLAAALGAAAAGPVAAAVQNGWFFCPKCQGLFFAANGSGECPAGAGHTKPGGKGYLLFADYTPPSNYSAFQFGWRYCRKCLGLHYVGDGNPAGPCPVGGKQAASSSGDYMLYVGRTAVPDYQGGWHFCSKCRGLWFAGNRGKGECPAGRGHKKAAGSKGYSLYETQ
;
A
#
# COMPACT_ATOMS: atom_id res chain seq x y z
N MET A 1 28.33 -6.19 -6.59
CA MET A 1 27.61 -5.08 -7.24
C MET A 1 26.48 -4.72 -6.30
N ASP A 2 26.81 -3.86 -5.35
CA ASP A 2 25.95 -3.43 -4.26
C ASP A 2 24.81 -2.57 -4.78
N HIS A 3 23.62 -3.15 -4.92
CA HIS A 3 22.41 -2.37 -5.10
C HIS A 3 22.03 -1.78 -3.75
N ALA A 4 22.26 -0.48 -3.59
CA ALA A 4 21.74 0.28 -2.46
C ALA A 4 20.22 0.02 -2.32
N PRO A 5 19.70 -0.30 -1.12
CA PRO A 5 18.28 -0.45 -0.92
C PRO A 5 17.61 0.90 -1.20
N PHE A 6 16.65 0.92 -2.14
CA PHE A 6 15.80 2.09 -2.34
C PHE A 6 15.13 2.42 -1.00
N ALA A 7 15.43 3.60 -0.48
CA ALA A 7 14.78 4.13 0.71
C ALA A 7 13.26 4.15 0.47
N HIS A 8 12.52 3.60 1.42
CA HIS A 8 11.06 3.73 1.43
C HIS A 8 10.73 5.22 1.56
N PRO A 9 9.68 5.72 0.87
CA PRO A 9 9.17 7.04 1.18
C PRO A 9 8.58 6.97 2.59
N ASP A 10 9.42 7.28 3.58
CA ASP A 10 8.97 7.74 4.88
C ASP A 10 8.08 8.96 4.61
N ALA A 11 6.81 8.87 5.01
CA ALA A 11 5.95 10.04 4.96
C ALA A 11 6.64 11.15 5.77
N ALA A 12 6.98 12.26 5.11
CA ALA A 12 7.46 13.43 5.82
C ALA A 12 6.40 13.84 6.86
N PRO A 13 6.81 14.22 8.09
CA PRO A 13 5.86 14.63 9.11
C PRO A 13 5.05 15.85 8.63
N PRO A 14 3.75 15.95 8.96
CA PRO A 14 2.95 17.10 8.57
C PRO A 14 3.53 18.38 9.20
N PRO A 15 3.49 19.54 8.50
CA PRO A 15 4.00 20.79 9.06
C PRO A 15 3.22 21.15 10.33
N THR A 16 3.91 21.23 11.47
CA THR A 16 3.30 21.67 12.72
C THR A 16 2.98 23.16 12.67
N ARG A 17 1.72 23.52 12.93
CA ARG A 17 1.25 24.91 13.06
C ARG A 17 1.79 25.51 14.36
N ARG A 18 2.95 26.18 14.33
CA ARG A 18 3.48 26.96 15.46
C ARG A 18 3.64 28.44 15.10
N GLY A 19 2.88 29.27 15.83
CA GLY A 19 3.26 30.63 16.22
C GLY A 19 2.98 31.76 15.21
N LEU A 20 1.75 32.29 15.22
CA LEU A 20 1.43 33.59 14.61
C LEU A 20 1.98 34.70 15.53
N LEU A 21 3.07 35.39 15.12
CA LEU A 21 3.48 36.65 15.76
C LEU A 21 2.94 37.82 14.93
N ARG A 22 2.11 38.66 15.56
CA ARG A 22 1.53 39.87 14.97
C ARG A 22 2.61 40.95 14.86
N LEU A 23 2.82 41.45 13.64
CA LEU A 23 3.43 42.76 13.39
C LEU A 23 2.56 43.47 12.35
N THR A 24 1.98 44.60 12.76
CA THR A 24 1.17 45.49 11.92
C THR A 24 2.10 46.43 11.16
N PHE A 25 2.15 46.31 9.83
CA PHE A 25 2.55 47.39 8.96
C PHE A 25 1.54 47.53 7.81
N GLY A 26 1.00 48.75 7.69
CA GLY A 26 0.08 49.13 6.62
C GLY A 26 0.81 49.19 5.28
N GLY A 27 0.17 48.60 4.28
CA GLY A 27 0.62 48.58 2.90
C GLY A 27 -0.16 47.53 2.12
N THR A 28 -1.02 47.98 1.20
CA THR A 28 -1.75 47.08 0.30
C THR A 28 -0.77 46.46 -0.69
N LEU A 29 -0.16 45.33 -0.30
CA LEU A 29 0.52 44.44 -1.22
C LEU A 29 -0.44 43.31 -1.56
N ALA A 30 -1.07 43.38 -2.73
CA ALA A 30 -1.80 42.25 -3.29
C ALA A 30 -0.79 41.15 -3.60
N ALA A 31 -0.56 40.24 -2.64
CA ALA A 31 0.18 39.02 -2.87
C ALA A 31 -0.65 38.14 -3.82
N ALA A 32 -0.30 38.16 -5.10
CA ALA A 32 -0.76 37.15 -6.03
C ALA A 32 -0.19 35.81 -5.57
N LEU A 33 -1.01 35.05 -4.84
CA LEU A 33 -0.76 33.64 -4.54
C LEU A 33 -0.80 32.91 -5.88
N GLY A 34 0.37 32.80 -6.54
CA GLY A 34 0.55 31.89 -7.65
C GLY A 34 0.25 30.49 -7.15
N ALA A 35 -0.92 29.95 -7.52
CA ALA A 35 -1.22 28.54 -7.33
C ALA A 35 -0.23 27.77 -8.20
N ALA A 36 0.82 27.23 -7.60
CA ALA A 36 1.64 26.22 -8.25
C ALA A 36 0.70 25.05 -8.56
N ALA A 37 0.29 24.92 -9.81
CA ALA A 37 -0.39 23.73 -10.28
C ALA A 37 0.57 22.56 -10.03
N ALA A 38 0.25 21.73 -9.04
CA ALA A 38 0.95 20.48 -8.84
C ALA A 38 0.79 19.68 -10.14
N GLY A 39 1.87 19.61 -10.93
CA GLY A 39 1.93 18.69 -12.06
C GLY A 39 1.66 17.27 -11.57
N PRO A 40 1.19 16.36 -12.45
CA PRO A 40 0.99 14.98 -12.06
C PRO A 40 2.33 14.43 -11.55
N VAL A 41 2.39 14.09 -10.27
CA VAL A 41 3.50 13.28 -9.74
C VAL A 41 3.42 11.94 -10.46
N ALA A 42 4.49 11.59 -11.19
CA ALA A 42 4.58 10.32 -11.88
C ALA A 42 4.40 9.18 -10.87
N ALA A 43 3.57 8.18 -11.20
CA ALA A 43 3.42 7.01 -10.33
C ALA A 43 4.76 6.32 -10.21
N ALA A 44 5.27 6.16 -8.99
CA ALA A 44 6.43 5.31 -8.77
C ALA A 44 5.98 3.86 -8.89
N VAL A 45 6.60 3.09 -9.79
CA VAL A 45 6.39 1.65 -9.87
C VAL A 45 7.41 0.96 -8.97
N GLN A 46 6.93 0.24 -7.96
CA GLN A 46 7.76 -0.48 -7.01
C GLN A 46 7.74 -1.99 -7.31
N ASN A 47 8.91 -2.56 -7.57
CA ASN A 47 9.13 -4.00 -7.67
C ASN A 47 9.47 -4.60 -6.29
N GLY A 48 9.60 -5.93 -6.19
CA GLY A 48 10.03 -6.61 -4.97
C GLY A 48 8.87 -7.10 -4.09
N TRP A 49 7.63 -7.01 -4.59
CA TRP A 49 6.46 -7.59 -3.95
C TRP A 49 6.31 -9.05 -4.35
N PHE A 50 6.04 -9.90 -3.38
CA PHE A 50 5.90 -11.34 -3.59
C PHE A 50 4.68 -11.88 -2.87
N PHE A 51 4.12 -12.94 -3.46
CA PHE A 51 3.10 -13.74 -2.83
C PHE A 51 3.72 -14.71 -1.83
N CYS A 52 3.12 -14.82 -0.65
CA CYS A 52 3.48 -15.82 0.35
C CYS A 52 2.44 -16.95 0.41
N PRO A 53 2.78 -18.21 0.12
CA PRO A 53 1.83 -19.33 0.07
C PRO A 53 1.28 -19.71 1.44
N LYS A 54 1.99 -19.40 2.54
CA LYS A 54 1.56 -19.76 3.89
C LYS A 54 0.37 -18.90 4.35
N CYS A 55 0.49 -17.58 4.24
CA CYS A 55 -0.59 -16.66 4.63
C CYS A 55 -1.48 -16.22 3.45
N GLN A 56 -1.10 -16.57 2.22
CA GLN A 56 -1.71 -16.11 0.96
C GLN A 56 -1.67 -14.59 0.77
N GLY A 57 -0.83 -13.89 1.53
CA GLY A 57 -0.68 -12.43 1.49
C GLY A 57 0.41 -11.97 0.53
N LEU A 58 0.34 -10.69 0.15
CA LEU A 58 1.40 -9.99 -0.56
C LEU A 58 2.36 -9.35 0.47
N PHE A 59 3.67 -9.52 0.29
CA PHE A 59 4.69 -8.93 1.15
C PHE A 59 5.86 -8.34 0.33
N PHE A 60 6.52 -7.33 0.88
CA PHE A 60 7.68 -6.70 0.24
C PHE A 60 8.98 -7.38 0.70
N ALA A 61 9.59 -8.16 -0.18
CA ALA A 61 10.71 -9.04 0.16
C ALA A 61 12.07 -8.35 0.23
N ALA A 62 12.20 -7.13 -0.32
CA ALA A 62 13.49 -6.42 -0.31
C ALA A 62 13.91 -5.96 1.11
N ASN A 63 12.97 -5.96 2.07
CA ASN A 63 13.23 -5.67 3.49
C ASN A 63 13.34 -6.94 4.36
N GLY A 64 13.60 -8.10 3.75
CA GLY A 64 13.70 -9.37 4.45
C GLY A 64 12.35 -10.12 4.49
N SER A 65 12.13 -10.90 5.55
CA SER A 65 11.01 -11.82 5.63
C SER A 65 9.82 -11.31 6.47
N GLY A 66 10.03 -10.37 7.41
CA GLY A 66 8.94 -9.82 8.22
C GLY A 66 8.25 -10.83 9.12
N GLU A 67 7.25 -10.41 9.88
CA GLU A 67 6.37 -11.35 10.60
C GLU A 67 5.28 -11.90 9.68
N CYS A 68 5.28 -13.22 9.43
CA CYS A 68 4.22 -13.88 8.69
C CYS A 68 3.07 -14.28 9.62
N PRO A 69 1.80 -14.05 9.24
CA PRO A 69 0.64 -14.58 9.96
C PRO A 69 0.66 -16.09 10.22
N ALA A 70 1.37 -16.84 9.38
CA ALA A 70 1.49 -18.29 9.45
C ALA A 70 2.64 -18.78 10.36
N GLY A 71 3.24 -17.87 11.12
CA GLY A 71 4.45 -18.12 11.91
C GLY A 71 5.73 -17.99 11.09
N ALA A 72 6.82 -17.66 11.80
CA ALA A 72 8.12 -17.31 11.24
C ALA A 72 8.03 -16.16 10.21
N GLY A 73 8.98 -16.09 9.28
CA GLY A 73 9.01 -15.08 8.23
C GLY A 73 8.25 -15.45 6.97
N HIS A 74 7.88 -14.44 6.17
CA HIS A 74 7.32 -14.66 4.84
C HIS A 74 8.29 -15.44 3.97
N THR A 75 7.74 -16.36 3.19
CA THR A 75 8.47 -17.14 2.20
C THR A 75 8.00 -16.76 0.81
N LYS A 76 8.93 -16.44 -0.10
CA LYS A 76 8.63 -16.39 -1.53
C LYS A 76 8.90 -17.77 -2.14
N PRO A 77 7.90 -18.45 -2.73
CA PRO A 77 8.17 -19.60 -3.57
C PRO A 77 8.90 -19.12 -4.82
N GLY A 78 9.71 -19.97 -5.47
CA GLY A 78 10.27 -19.63 -6.78
C GLY A 78 9.14 -19.21 -7.74
N GLY A 79 9.25 -18.06 -8.38
CA GLY A 79 8.17 -17.50 -9.19
C GLY A 79 8.29 -15.99 -9.44
N LYS A 80 7.30 -15.47 -10.15
CA LYS A 80 7.19 -14.05 -10.56
C LYS A 80 6.93 -13.15 -9.35
N GLY A 81 7.53 -11.97 -9.36
CA GLY A 81 7.21 -10.89 -8.43
C GLY A 81 6.01 -10.08 -8.94
N TYR A 82 5.62 -9.09 -8.15
CA TYR A 82 4.58 -8.15 -8.49
C TYR A 82 5.11 -6.72 -8.49
N LEU A 83 4.56 -5.90 -9.39
CA LEU A 83 4.77 -4.46 -9.39
C LEU A 83 3.56 -3.78 -8.74
N LEU A 84 3.82 -2.85 -7.82
CA LEU A 84 2.79 -1.97 -7.27
C LEU A 84 3.06 -0.52 -7.67
N PHE A 85 1.98 0.22 -7.95
CA PHE A 85 2.05 1.66 -8.10
C PHE A 85 2.03 2.31 -6.70
N ALA A 86 2.89 3.30 -6.47
CA ALA A 86 3.02 4.04 -5.23
C ALA A 86 3.07 5.56 -5.46
N ASP A 87 2.53 6.32 -4.51
CA ASP A 87 2.62 7.78 -4.38
C ASP A 87 2.22 8.58 -5.63
N TYR A 88 1.20 8.06 -6.33
CA TYR A 88 0.62 8.72 -7.50
C TYR A 88 -0.56 9.61 -7.08
N THR A 89 -0.53 10.86 -7.54
CA THR A 89 -1.69 11.76 -7.49
C THR A 89 -2.31 11.78 -8.88
N PRO A 90 -3.49 11.15 -9.07
CA PRO A 90 -4.11 11.07 -10.38
C PRO A 90 -4.67 12.42 -10.83
N PRO A 91 -4.62 12.73 -12.13
CA PRO A 91 -5.61 13.60 -12.75
C PRO A 91 -7.02 13.01 -12.55
N SER A 92 -8.03 13.87 -12.48
CA SER A 92 -9.40 13.56 -12.10
C SER A 92 -10.13 12.58 -13.03
N ASN A 93 -9.90 11.26 -12.92
CA ASN A 93 -10.76 10.16 -13.45
C ASN A 93 -10.26 8.71 -13.21
N TYR A 94 -9.36 8.42 -12.26
CA TYR A 94 -8.82 7.06 -12.05
C TYR A 94 -9.77 6.11 -11.28
N SER A 95 -10.96 5.81 -11.84
CA SER A 95 -11.91 4.81 -11.29
C SER A 95 -11.41 3.36 -11.40
N ALA A 96 -10.33 3.15 -12.16
CA ALA A 96 -9.70 1.84 -12.36
C ALA A 96 -8.81 1.40 -11.18
N PHE A 97 -8.48 2.29 -10.25
CA PHE A 97 -7.61 1.99 -9.12
C PHE A 97 -8.30 2.27 -7.78
N GLN A 98 -7.89 1.52 -6.76
CA GLN A 98 -8.21 1.82 -5.38
C GLN A 98 -6.94 2.28 -4.66
N PHE A 99 -7.05 3.45 -4.03
CA PHE A 99 -6.06 4.10 -3.17
C PHE A 99 -6.15 3.58 -1.74
N GLY A 100 -5.36 4.13 -0.82
CA GLY A 100 -5.48 3.83 0.61
C GLY A 100 -4.88 2.48 1.01
N TRP A 101 -3.96 1.93 0.23
CA TRP A 101 -3.20 0.74 0.60
C TRP A 101 -1.85 1.14 1.17
N ARG A 102 -1.46 0.53 2.30
CA ARG A 102 -0.22 0.85 3.00
C ARG A 102 0.62 -0.38 3.21
N TYR A 103 1.93 -0.16 3.19
CA TYR A 103 2.93 -1.13 3.56
C TYR A 103 3.19 -1.05 5.07
N CYS A 104 3.21 -2.21 5.72
CA CYS A 104 3.55 -2.31 7.13
C CYS A 104 5.00 -2.75 7.33
N ARG A 105 5.84 -1.98 8.01
CA ARG A 105 7.25 -2.36 8.28
C ARG A 105 7.41 -3.58 9.19
N LYS A 106 6.42 -3.87 10.02
CA LYS A 106 6.48 -5.01 10.96
C LYS A 106 6.28 -6.34 10.25
N CYS A 107 5.17 -6.49 9.53
CA CYS A 107 4.88 -7.73 8.80
C CYS A 107 5.39 -7.71 7.35
N LEU A 108 5.82 -6.57 6.84
CA LEU A 108 6.15 -6.33 5.42
C LEU A 108 4.96 -6.47 4.46
N GLY A 109 3.74 -6.63 4.97
CA GLY A 109 2.54 -6.86 4.18
C GLY A 109 1.80 -5.59 3.77
N LEU A 110 0.99 -5.71 2.72
CA LEU A 110 0.10 -4.65 2.23
C LEU A 110 -1.27 -4.72 2.90
N HIS A 111 -1.79 -3.59 3.38
CA HIS A 111 -3.10 -3.51 4.05
C HIS A 111 -3.88 -2.25 3.70
N TYR A 112 -5.20 -2.38 3.64
CA TYR A 112 -6.09 -1.27 3.30
C TYR A 112 -6.46 -0.47 4.54
N VAL A 113 -6.21 0.83 4.50
CA VAL A 113 -6.55 1.80 5.58
C VAL A 113 -7.58 2.82 5.13
N GLY A 114 -7.85 2.90 3.82
CA GLY A 114 -8.69 3.94 3.22
C GLY A 114 -7.96 5.28 3.11
N ASP A 115 -8.68 6.31 2.69
CA ASP A 115 -8.06 7.57 2.26
C ASP A 115 -7.71 8.52 3.43
N GLY A 116 -8.07 8.16 4.67
CA GLY A 116 -8.03 9.08 5.82
C GLY A 116 -7.07 8.74 6.95
N ASN A 117 -6.33 7.61 6.89
CA ASN A 117 -5.44 7.24 7.99
C ASN A 117 -4.10 6.64 7.47
N PRO A 118 -2.98 7.38 7.52
CA PRO A 118 -1.68 6.88 7.05
C PRO A 118 -1.11 5.76 7.94
N ALA A 119 -1.70 5.54 9.11
CA ALA A 119 -1.25 4.64 10.17
C ALA A 119 -2.36 3.63 10.49
N GLY A 120 -2.40 2.53 9.74
CA GLY A 120 -3.36 1.44 9.99
C GLY A 120 -2.83 0.37 10.95
N PRO A 121 -3.73 -0.46 11.52
CA PRO A 121 -3.33 -1.59 12.34
C PRO A 121 -2.52 -2.59 11.50
N CYS A 122 -1.45 -3.13 12.08
CA CYS A 122 -0.69 -4.23 11.48
C CYS A 122 -1.62 -5.43 11.24
N PRO A 123 -1.61 -6.04 10.04
CA PRO A 123 -2.39 -7.24 9.76
C PRO A 123 -2.14 -8.38 10.75
N VAL A 124 -0.89 -8.60 11.16
CA VAL A 124 -0.48 -9.67 12.10
C VAL A 124 -0.91 -9.41 13.56
N GLY A 125 -1.41 -8.20 13.85
CA GLY A 125 -1.86 -7.80 15.18
C GLY A 125 -0.89 -6.84 15.89
N GLY A 126 -1.43 -6.15 16.90
CA GLY A 126 -0.76 -5.10 17.68
C GLY A 126 -1.41 -3.73 17.49
N LYS A 127 -1.46 -2.92 18.57
CA LYS A 127 -2.02 -1.55 18.57
C LYS A 127 -1.10 -0.53 17.88
N GLN A 128 0.12 -0.94 17.54
CA GLN A 128 1.08 -0.08 16.87
C GLN A 128 0.70 0.06 15.41
N ALA A 129 0.40 1.30 15.03
CA ALA A 129 0.33 1.73 13.65
C ALA A 129 1.57 1.25 12.90
N ALA A 130 1.36 0.62 11.74
CA ALA A 130 2.41 0.56 10.74
C ALA A 130 2.97 1.98 10.58
N SER A 131 4.29 2.12 10.75
CA SER A 131 5.03 3.29 10.26
C SER A 131 4.52 3.66 8.87
N SER A 132 4.14 4.91 8.68
CA SER A 132 3.52 5.43 7.46
C SER A 132 4.41 5.19 6.24
N SER A 133 3.95 4.33 5.33
CA SER A 133 4.43 4.29 3.95
C SER A 133 3.70 5.32 3.10
N GLY A 134 4.24 5.55 1.90
CA GLY A 134 3.47 6.06 0.77
C GLY A 134 2.17 5.30 0.49
N ASP A 135 1.31 5.88 -0.35
CA ASP A 135 0.05 5.26 -0.74
C ASP A 135 0.23 4.34 -1.94
N TYR A 136 -0.16 3.08 -1.77
CA TYR A 136 -0.15 2.10 -2.85
C TYR A 136 -1.52 2.02 -3.50
N MET A 137 -1.50 1.71 -4.79
CA MET A 137 -2.70 1.67 -5.60
C MET A 137 -2.84 0.32 -6.28
N LEU A 138 -4.02 -0.27 -6.13
CA LEU A 138 -4.33 -1.56 -6.75
C LEU A 138 -5.32 -1.39 -7.88
N TYR A 139 -5.08 -2.09 -8.97
CA TYR A 139 -6.00 -2.14 -10.10
C TYR A 139 -7.26 -2.91 -9.71
N VAL A 140 -8.43 -2.34 -9.99
CA VAL A 140 -9.71 -2.86 -9.51
C VAL A 140 -10.54 -3.48 -10.65
N GLY A 141 -11.06 -4.68 -10.42
CA GLY A 141 -12.14 -5.27 -11.20
C GLY A 141 -11.77 -5.82 -12.58
N ARG A 142 -10.48 -5.89 -12.95
CA ARG A 142 -10.05 -6.43 -14.24
C ARG A 142 -9.33 -7.76 -14.12
N THR A 143 -10.00 -8.86 -14.41
CA THR A 143 -9.43 -10.22 -14.32
C THR A 143 -8.80 -10.72 -15.63
N ALA A 144 -8.71 -9.89 -16.67
CA ALA A 144 -8.19 -10.27 -17.99
C ALA A 144 -7.41 -9.11 -18.65
N VAL A 145 -6.27 -8.75 -18.07
CA VAL A 145 -5.29 -7.85 -18.71
C VAL A 145 -4.00 -8.65 -18.87
N PRO A 146 -3.34 -8.64 -20.03
CA PRO A 146 -2.04 -9.27 -20.20
C PRO A 146 -1.09 -8.85 -19.07
N ASP A 147 -0.33 -9.81 -18.54
CA ASP A 147 0.62 -9.62 -17.45
C ASP A 147 0.03 -9.25 -16.08
N TYR A 148 -1.30 -9.22 -15.92
CA TYR A 148 -1.93 -9.03 -14.61
C TYR A 148 -2.53 -10.32 -14.07
N GLN A 149 -2.18 -10.65 -12.83
CA GLN A 149 -2.84 -11.69 -12.07
C GLN A 149 -4.04 -11.12 -11.31
N GLY A 150 -5.25 -11.54 -11.68
CA GLY A 150 -6.46 -11.28 -10.91
C GLY A 150 -6.66 -12.26 -9.75
N GLY A 151 -7.73 -12.08 -8.97
CA GLY A 151 -8.07 -13.00 -7.85
C GLY A 151 -7.51 -12.56 -6.49
N TRP A 152 -6.96 -11.35 -6.41
CA TRP A 152 -6.61 -10.70 -5.15
C TRP A 152 -7.84 -10.06 -4.52
N HIS A 153 -7.93 -10.12 -3.20
CA HIS A 153 -9.06 -9.60 -2.45
C HIS A 153 -8.64 -8.93 -1.15
N PHE A 154 -9.44 -7.97 -0.72
CA PHE A 154 -9.36 -7.39 0.61
C PHE A 154 -10.02 -8.34 1.61
N CYS A 155 -9.30 -8.64 2.70
CA CYS A 155 -9.84 -9.41 3.82
C CYS A 155 -10.47 -8.46 4.85
N SER A 156 -11.77 -8.58 5.11
CA SER A 156 -12.46 -7.72 6.09
C SER A 156 -12.03 -7.94 7.53
N LYS A 157 -11.34 -9.04 7.83
CA LYS A 157 -10.92 -9.39 9.19
C LYS A 157 -9.56 -8.79 9.55
N CYS A 158 -8.55 -9.02 8.72
CA CYS A 158 -7.18 -8.53 8.96
C CYS A 158 -6.82 -7.26 8.19
N ARG A 159 -7.71 -6.81 7.30
CA ARG A 159 -7.50 -5.68 6.38
C ARG A 159 -6.37 -5.85 5.35
N GLY A 160 -5.72 -7.02 5.32
CA GLY A 160 -4.66 -7.34 4.37
C GLY A 160 -5.18 -7.71 2.99
N LEU A 161 -4.32 -7.52 1.98
CA LEU A 161 -4.52 -8.09 0.66
C LEU A 161 -4.17 -9.58 0.68
N TRP A 162 -5.02 -10.42 0.11
CA TRP A 162 -4.78 -11.86 0.01
C TRP A 162 -5.23 -12.42 -1.34
N PHE A 163 -4.57 -13.47 -1.80
CA PHE A 163 -4.88 -14.15 -3.05
C PHE A 163 -5.86 -15.30 -2.82
N ALA A 164 -7.02 -15.27 -3.50
CA ALA A 164 -8.06 -16.29 -3.36
C ALA A 164 -7.98 -17.45 -4.35
N GLY A 165 -7.11 -17.36 -5.36
CA GLY A 165 -6.99 -18.40 -6.41
C GLY A 165 -6.64 -19.79 -5.86
N ASN A 166 -6.02 -19.87 -4.69
CA ASN A 166 -5.66 -21.14 -4.04
C ASN A 166 -6.75 -21.69 -3.09
N ARG A 167 -8.03 -21.36 -3.32
CA ARG A 167 -9.19 -21.83 -2.53
C ARG A 167 -9.16 -21.47 -1.04
N GLY A 168 -8.51 -20.35 -0.66
CA GLY A 168 -8.60 -19.81 0.71
C GLY A 168 -7.77 -20.50 1.79
N LYS A 169 -6.75 -21.29 1.41
CA LYS A 169 -5.91 -22.07 2.34
C LYS A 169 -4.90 -21.24 3.18
N GLY A 170 -4.95 -19.92 3.13
CA GLY A 170 -3.99 -19.06 3.83
C GLY A 170 -4.39 -18.74 5.26
N GLU A 171 -3.43 -18.72 6.16
CA GLU A 171 -3.65 -18.28 7.53
C GLU A 171 -3.93 -16.79 7.59
N CYS A 172 -5.14 -16.46 8.04
CA CYS A 172 -5.52 -15.09 8.37
C CYS A 172 -5.02 -14.78 9.79
N PRO A 173 -4.34 -13.66 10.01
CA PRO A 173 -3.86 -13.29 11.35
C PRO A 173 -5.00 -12.97 12.33
N ALA A 174 -6.21 -12.67 11.82
CA ALA A 174 -7.42 -12.57 12.63
C ALA A 174 -8.03 -13.95 13.00
N GLY A 175 -7.31 -15.04 12.73
CA GLY A 175 -7.74 -16.42 12.92
C GLY A 175 -8.58 -16.98 11.77
N ARG A 176 -8.47 -18.30 11.56
CA ARG A 176 -9.15 -19.09 10.49
C ARG A 176 -8.77 -18.59 9.07
N GLY A 177 -9.49 -19.01 8.03
CA GLY A 177 -9.23 -18.58 6.64
C GLY A 177 -9.69 -17.15 6.35
N HIS A 178 -9.15 -16.50 5.33
CA HIS A 178 -9.52 -15.12 4.94
C HIS A 178 -11.01 -14.98 4.59
N LYS A 179 -11.58 -13.78 4.82
CA LYS A 179 -12.97 -13.45 4.46
C LYS A 179 -12.98 -12.28 3.48
N LYS A 180 -13.41 -12.51 2.24
CA LYS A 180 -13.67 -11.44 1.28
C LYS A 180 -14.71 -10.48 1.86
N ALA A 181 -14.43 -9.18 1.86
CA ALA A 181 -15.41 -8.20 2.30
C ALA A 181 -16.61 -8.13 1.33
N ALA A 182 -17.82 -7.97 1.88
CA ALA A 182 -19.01 -7.76 1.07
C ALA A 182 -18.83 -6.48 0.23
N GLY A 183 -19.14 -6.56 -1.06
CA GLY A 183 -18.94 -5.43 -1.98
C GLY A 183 -17.48 -5.16 -2.39
N SER A 184 -16.48 -5.88 -1.84
CA SER A 184 -15.10 -5.76 -2.33
C SER A 184 -15.03 -6.23 -3.77
N LYS A 185 -14.56 -5.33 -4.63
CA LYS A 185 -14.11 -5.69 -5.97
C LYS A 185 -12.88 -6.61 -5.87
N GLY A 186 -12.64 -7.40 -6.92
CA GLY A 186 -11.36 -8.11 -7.06
C GLY A 186 -10.27 -7.15 -7.47
N TYR A 187 -9.03 -7.42 -7.07
CA TYR A 187 -7.86 -6.67 -7.48
C TYR A 187 -7.00 -7.51 -8.41
N SER A 188 -6.22 -6.81 -9.21
CA SER A 188 -5.25 -7.42 -10.11
C SER A 188 -3.90 -6.73 -9.98
N LEU A 189 -2.85 -7.54 -9.92
CA LEU A 189 -1.48 -7.08 -9.75
C LEU A 189 -0.68 -7.42 -11.00
N TYR A 190 0.19 -6.53 -11.45
CA TYR A 190 1.09 -6.80 -12.56
C TYR A 190 2.14 -7.82 -12.12
N GLU A 191 2.22 -8.96 -12.79
CA GLU A 191 3.25 -9.99 -12.62
C GLU A 191 4.46 -9.66 -13.47
N THR A 192 5.64 -9.68 -12.85
CA THR A 192 6.89 -9.54 -13.60
C THR A 192 7.05 -10.71 -14.57
N GLN A 193 7.67 -10.48 -15.74
CA GLN A 193 7.97 -11.56 -16.68
C GLN A 193 8.91 -12.61 -16.09
#